data_AF-A0A3E4INJ0-F1
#
_entry.id   AF-A0A3E4INJ0-F1
#
_cell.length_a   1.000
_cell.length_b   1.000
_cell.length_c   1.000
_cell.angle_alpha   90.00
_cell.angle_beta   90.00
_cell.angle_gamma   90.00
#
_symmetry.space_group_name_H-M   'P 1'
#
loop_
_entity.id
_entity.type
_entity.pdbx_description
1 polymer ?
#
loop_
_entity_poly.entity_id
_entity_poly.type
_entity_poly.pdbx_seq_one_letter_code
_entity_poly.pdbx_strand_id
1 'polypeptide(L)'
;MRKINHFGIPTTTPQPGEVYVEGLKVWLTNFNESPNKIEYLRFEEGSWMPELIQKVAHIAYEVDDLAAELEGAKVLVEPMPGGENLTIAFIEEEGIALELMQFDK
;
A
#
# COMPACT_ATOMS: atom_id res chain seq x y z
N MET A 1 -9.31 2.07 -15.82
CA MET A 1 -8.95 3.44 -15.37
C MET A 1 -8.76 3.37 -13.88
N ARG A 2 -7.64 3.85 -13.33
CA ARG A 2 -7.37 3.76 -11.89
C ARG A 2 -8.40 4.54 -11.07
N LYS A 3 -8.87 3.98 -9.97
CA LYS A 3 -9.80 4.62 -9.02
C LYS A 3 -9.12 4.74 -7.65
N ILE A 4 -9.04 5.95 -7.10
CA ILE A 4 -8.41 6.17 -5.78
C ILE A 4 -9.16 5.38 -4.71
N ASN A 5 -8.43 4.60 -3.91
CA ASN A 5 -8.94 3.86 -2.76
C ASN A 5 -8.58 4.56 -1.45
N HIS A 6 -7.29 4.79 -1.20
CA HIS A 6 -6.79 5.43 0.01
C HIS A 6 -5.40 6.06 -0.18
N PHE A 7 -4.88 6.70 0.87
CA PHE A 7 -3.55 7.28 0.94
C PHE A 7 -2.78 6.68 2.10
N GLY A 8 -1.64 6.05 1.81
CA GLY A 8 -0.74 5.50 2.82
C GLY A 8 0.28 6.54 3.26
N ILE A 9 0.31 6.83 4.57
CA ILE A 9 1.14 7.87 5.16
C ILE A 9 2.11 7.24 6.17
N PRO A 10 3.41 7.14 5.83
CA PRO A 10 4.39 6.69 6.81
C PRO A 10 4.48 7.61 8.02
N THR A 11 4.61 7.03 9.21
CA THR A 11 4.72 7.77 10.47
C THR A 11 5.66 7.05 11.44
N THR A 12 6.28 7.81 12.35
CA THR A 12 7.03 7.26 13.49
C THR A 12 6.20 7.30 14.78
N THR A 13 5.02 7.91 14.76
CA THR A 13 4.17 8.11 15.93
C THR A 13 3.06 7.04 15.95
N PRO A 14 2.90 6.29 17.04
CA PRO A 14 1.80 5.33 17.19
C PRO A 14 0.44 6.00 16.97
N GLN A 15 -0.43 5.34 16.21
CA GLN A 15 -1.78 5.83 15.93
C GLN A 15 -2.83 5.04 16.75
N PRO A 16 -3.90 5.69 17.21
CA PRO A 16 -5.02 4.98 17.82
C PRO A 16 -5.62 3.94 16.85
N GLY A 17 -5.79 2.71 17.32
CA GLY A 17 -6.39 1.63 16.52
C GLY A 17 -5.46 0.98 15.48
N GLU A 18 -4.16 1.26 15.50
CA GLU A 18 -3.21 0.56 14.64
C GLU A 18 -3.11 -0.94 15.00
N VAL A 19 -3.00 -1.79 13.98
CA VAL A 19 -2.83 -3.24 14.09
C VAL A 19 -1.49 -3.64 13.52
N TYR A 20 -0.86 -4.66 14.10
CA TYR A 20 0.44 -5.12 13.64
C TYR A 20 0.32 -6.21 12.58
N VAL A 21 1.05 -6.06 11.48
CA VAL A 21 1.19 -7.05 10.42
C VAL A 21 2.60 -7.64 10.45
N GLU A 22 2.76 -8.77 11.15
CA GLU A 22 4.04 -9.44 11.41
C GLU A 22 4.87 -9.66 10.14
N GLY A 23 4.23 -10.14 9.06
CA GLY A 23 4.93 -10.46 7.80
C GLY A 23 5.55 -9.25 7.10
N LEU A 24 5.04 -8.05 7.38
CA LEU A 24 5.53 -6.78 6.82
C LEU A 24 6.33 -5.96 7.84
N LYS A 25 6.27 -6.33 9.12
CA LYS A 25 6.81 -5.56 10.25
C LYS A 25 6.36 -4.11 10.24
N VAL A 26 5.04 -3.92 10.18
CA VAL A 26 4.39 -2.60 10.13
C VAL A 26 3.18 -2.59 11.04
N TRP A 27 2.98 -1.48 11.74
CA TRP A 27 1.72 -1.15 12.37
C TRP A 27 0.91 -0.28 11.43
N LEU A 28 -0.34 -0.63 11.15
CA LEU A 28 -1.19 0.11 10.21
C LEU A 28 -2.59 0.37 10.74
N THR A 29 -3.20 1.48 10.34
CA THR A 29 -4.58 1.84 10.72
C THR A 29 -5.57 1.47 9.62
N ASN A 30 -6.80 1.10 9.97
CA ASN A 30 -7.84 0.85 8.97
C ASN A 30 -8.27 2.14 8.24
N PHE A 31 -7.94 2.30 6.95
CA PHE A 31 -8.34 3.48 6.16
C PHE A 31 -9.86 3.68 6.04
N ASN A 32 -10.68 2.63 6.25
CA ASN A 32 -12.13 2.76 6.23
C ASN A 32 -12.69 3.51 7.44
N GLU A 33 -11.93 3.59 8.53
CA GLU A 33 -12.30 4.36 9.72
C GLU A 33 -11.85 5.83 9.62
N SER A 34 -11.07 6.17 8.60
CA SER A 34 -10.64 7.53 8.32
C SER A 34 -11.62 8.24 7.39
N PRO A 35 -12.15 9.44 7.75
CA PRO A 35 -13.03 10.21 6.88
C PRO A 35 -12.32 10.69 5.59
N ASN A 36 -10.99 10.69 5.59
CA ASN A 36 -10.16 11.09 4.46
C ASN A 36 -9.49 9.92 3.75
N LYS A 37 -9.86 8.66 4.06
CA LYS A 37 -9.21 7.46 3.52
C LYS A 37 -7.69 7.45 3.73
N ILE A 38 -7.25 7.82 4.93
CA ILE A 38 -5.84 7.78 5.31
C ILE A 38 -5.57 6.46 6.04
N GLU A 39 -4.56 5.73 5.57
CA GLU A 39 -3.89 4.66 6.31
C GLU A 39 -2.54 5.20 6.82
N TYR A 40 -2.34 5.20 8.13
CA TYR A 40 -1.01 5.44 8.68
C TYR A 40 -0.21 4.14 8.74
N LEU A 41 1.07 4.23 8.40
CA LEU A 41 1.99 3.10 8.34
C LEU A 41 3.20 3.39 9.22
N ARG A 42 3.35 2.66 10.32
CA ARG A 42 4.49 2.78 11.23
C ARG A 42 5.35 1.53 11.11
N PHE A 43 6.32 1.61 10.20
CA PHE A 43 7.27 0.53 9.93
C PHE A 43 8.25 0.35 11.09
N GLU A 44 8.59 -0.90 11.37
CA GLU A 44 9.67 -1.24 12.28
C GLU A 44 11.00 -1.41 11.55
N GLU A 45 12.09 -1.32 12.31
CA GLU A 45 13.42 -1.61 11.78
C GLU A 45 13.49 -3.03 11.20
N GLY A 46 14.03 -3.13 9.98
CA GLY A 46 14.15 -4.41 9.28
C GLY A 46 12.87 -4.92 8.64
N SER A 47 11.86 -4.05 8.41
CA SER A 47 10.84 -4.29 7.39
C SER A 47 11.51 -4.45 6.02
N TRP A 48 11.08 -5.45 5.24
CA TRP A 48 11.63 -5.74 3.91
C TRP A 48 11.05 -4.84 2.82
N MET A 49 9.99 -4.08 3.14
CA MET A 49 9.33 -3.21 2.17
C MET A 49 10.32 -2.16 1.62
N PRO A 50 10.26 -1.80 0.33
CA PRO A 50 11.10 -0.77 -0.25
C PRO A 50 11.12 0.55 0.53
N GLU A 51 12.29 1.19 0.63
CA GLU A 51 12.49 2.43 1.39
C GLU A 51 11.54 3.56 0.95
N LEU A 52 11.21 3.61 -0.35
CA LEU A 52 10.27 4.60 -0.87
C LEU A 52 8.88 4.48 -0.20
N ILE A 53 8.37 3.26 -0.02
CA ILE A 53 7.09 3.00 0.66
C ILE A 53 7.20 3.34 2.15
N GLN A 54 8.36 3.07 2.77
CA GLN A 54 8.58 3.33 4.19
C GLN A 54 8.74 4.81 4.55
N LYS A 55 9.10 5.67 3.58
CA LYS A 55 9.49 7.07 3.85
C LYS A 55 8.64 8.11 3.13
N VAL A 56 7.96 7.74 2.05
CA VAL A 56 7.18 8.65 1.22
C VAL A 56 5.74 8.17 1.19
N ALA A 57 4.80 9.11 1.28
CA ALA A 57 3.38 8.81 1.15
C ALA A 57 3.09 8.18 -0.22
N HIS A 58 2.15 7.24 -0.24
CA HIS A 58 1.69 6.59 -1.46
C HIS A 58 0.20 6.78 -1.68
N ILE A 59 -0.23 6.59 -2.92
CA ILE A 59 -1.63 6.54 -3.29
C ILE A 59 -1.96 5.10 -3.64
N ALA A 60 -3.07 4.60 -3.11
CA ALA A 60 -3.61 3.30 -3.46
C ALA A 60 -4.72 3.44 -4.49
N TYR A 61 -4.66 2.62 -5.53
CA TYR A 61 -5.60 2.60 -6.63
C TYR A 61 -6.22 1.21 -6.78
N GLU A 62 -7.55 1.18 -6.89
CA GLU A 62 -8.26 0.06 -7.47
C GLU A 62 -8.05 0.03 -8.99
N VAL A 63 -7.72 -1.16 -9.51
CA VAL A 63 -7.48 -1.40 -10.94
C VAL A 63 -8.27 -2.62 -11.44
N ASP A 64 -8.65 -2.59 -12.72
CA ASP A 64 -9.42 -3.66 -13.36
C ASP A 64 -8.54 -4.86 -13.76
N ASP A 65 -7.28 -4.58 -14.12
CA ASP A 65 -6.29 -5.56 -14.60
C ASP A 65 -4.89 -5.17 -14.11
N LEU A 66 -4.46 -5.82 -13.03
CA LEU A 66 -3.16 -5.61 -12.40
C LEU A 66 -2.01 -6.04 -13.31
N ALA A 67 -2.18 -7.10 -14.10
CA ALA A 67 -1.14 -7.59 -14.99
C ALA A 67 -0.82 -6.53 -16.06
N ALA A 68 -1.85 -5.93 -16.65
CA ALA A 68 -1.70 -4.85 -17.61
C ALA A 68 -1.01 -3.61 -17.02
N GLU A 69 -1.33 -3.24 -15.77
CA GLU A 69 -0.70 -2.10 -15.09
C GLU A 69 0.78 -2.33 -14.75
N LEU A 70 1.22 -3.59 -14.65
CA LEU A 70 2.61 -3.94 -14.37
C LEU A 70 3.48 -4.04 -15.63
N GLU A 71 2.90 -4.05 -16.83
CA GLU A 71 3.66 -4.14 -18.08
C GLU A 71 4.54 -2.90 -18.29
N GLY A 72 5.86 -3.10 -18.22
CA GLY A 72 6.84 -2.03 -18.39
C GLY A 72 6.94 -1.06 -17.20
N ALA A 73 6.21 -1.32 -16.11
CA ALA A 73 6.27 -0.53 -14.90
C ALA A 73 7.57 -0.78 -14.12
N LYS A 74 7.97 0.22 -13.32
CA LYS A 74 9.05 0.04 -12.33
C LYS A 74 8.45 -0.59 -11.08
N VAL A 75 8.46 -1.90 -11.01
CA VAL A 75 7.90 -2.66 -9.88
C VAL A 75 8.78 -2.51 -8.63
N LEU A 76 8.14 -2.15 -7.52
CA LEU A 76 8.75 -2.04 -6.19
C LEU A 76 8.46 -3.29 -5.36
N VAL A 77 7.23 -3.80 -5.44
CA VAL A 77 6.78 -5.03 -4.78
C VAL A 77 5.97 -5.82 -5.80
N GLU A 78 6.41 -7.05 -6.07
CA GLU A 78 5.72 -7.99 -6.94
C GLU A 78 4.32 -8.34 -6.40
N PRO A 79 3.38 -8.78 -7.26
CA PRO A 79 2.05 -9.18 -6.84
C PRO A 79 2.05 -10.13 -5.65
N MET A 80 1.33 -9.75 -4.60
CA MET A 80 1.18 -10.54 -3.39
C MET A 80 -0.24 -10.45 -2.83
N PRO A 81 -0.67 -11.42 -1.99
CA PRO A 81 -1.97 -11.34 -1.33
C PRO A 81 -2.05 -10.12 -0.40
N GLY A 82 -3.04 -9.25 -0.62
CA GLY A 82 -3.36 -8.10 0.24
C GLY A 82 -4.51 -8.34 1.21
N GLY A 83 -5.18 -9.49 1.10
CA GLY A 83 -6.34 -9.85 1.90
C GLY A 83 -7.19 -10.91 1.21
N GLU A 84 -8.36 -11.20 1.76
CA GLU A 84 -9.33 -12.08 1.09
C GLU A 84 -9.77 -11.44 -0.23
N ASN A 85 -9.60 -12.18 -1.34
CA ASN A 85 -9.96 -11.75 -2.70
C ASN A 85 -9.26 -10.47 -3.17
N LEU A 86 -8.07 -10.16 -2.65
CA LEU A 86 -7.32 -8.96 -3.01
C LEU A 86 -5.87 -9.33 -3.35
N THR A 87 -5.45 -8.98 -4.55
CA THR A 87 -4.03 -8.98 -4.95
C THR A 87 -3.54 -7.54 -5.01
N ILE A 88 -2.39 -7.28 -4.40
CA ILE A 88 -1.73 -5.97 -4.44
C ILE A 88 -0.36 -6.07 -5.08
N ALA A 89 0.09 -4.98 -5.69
CA ALA A 89 1.48 -4.76 -6.08
C ALA A 89 1.84 -3.29 -5.84
N PHE A 90 3.13 -2.99 -5.73
CA PHE A 90 3.60 -1.60 -5.70
C PHE A 90 4.46 -1.30 -6.91
N ILE A 91 4.23 -0.14 -7.52
CA ILE A 91 5.07 0.40 -8.59
C ILE A 91 5.56 1.79 -8.20
N GLU A 92 6.62 2.25 -8.87
CA GLU A 92 7.07 3.63 -8.78
C GLU A 92 6.62 4.42 -10.01
N GLU A 93 5.88 5.49 -9.78
CA GLU A 93 5.54 6.50 -10.78
C GLU A 93 5.68 7.88 -10.16
N GLU A 94 6.14 8.85 -10.94
CA GLU A 94 6.31 10.25 -10.50
C GLU A 94 7.17 10.42 -9.22
N GLY A 95 8.05 9.44 -8.93
CA GLY A 95 8.91 9.44 -7.76
C GLY A 95 8.21 9.08 -6.44
N ILE A 96 6.98 8.58 -6.50
CA ILE A 96 6.24 8.02 -5.37
C ILE A 96 5.92 6.54 -5.61
N ALA A 97 5.66 5.81 -4.53
CA ALA A 97 5.06 4.50 -4.66
C ALA A 97 3.56 4.65 -4.95
N LEU A 98 3.05 3.80 -5.83
CA LEU A 98 1.61 3.59 -6.02
C LEU A 98 1.29 2.16 -5.62
N GLU A 99 0.30 1.98 -4.75
CA GLU A 99 -0.28 0.67 -4.50
C GLU A 99 -1.36 0.40 -5.54
N LEU A 100 -1.27 -0.73 -6.23
CA LEU A 100 -2.26 -1.18 -7.17
C LEU A 100 -3.02 -2.37 -6.57
N MET A 101 -4.33 -2.24 -6.49
CA MET A 101 -5.24 -3.17 -5.83
C MET A 101 -6.20 -3.77 -6.86
N GLN A 102 -6.13 -5.07 -7.07
CA GLN A 102 -7.14 -5.80 -7.85
C GLN A 102 -7.92 -6.72 -6.94
N PHE A 103 -9.24 -6.51 -6.91
CA PHE A 103 -10.17 -7.40 -6.23
C PHE A 103 -10.63 -8.50 -7.19
N ASP A 104 -10.68 -9.74 -6.69
CA ASP A 104 -11.29 -10.84 -7.44
C ASP A 104 -12.79 -10.56 -7.61
N LYS A 105 -13.33 -10.97 -8.75
CA LYS A 105 -14.74 -10.76 -9.12
C LYS A 105 -15.66 -11.85 -8.57
#